data_AF-A0A929BPP1-F1
#
_entry.id   AF-A0A929BPP1-F1
#
_cell.length_a   1.000
_cell.length_b   1.000
_cell.length_c   1.000
_cell.angle_alpha   90.00
_cell.angle_beta   90.00
_cell.angle_gamma   90.00
#
_symmetry.space_group_name_H-M   'P 1'
#
loop_
_entity.id
_entity.type
_entity.pdbx_description
1 polymer ?
#
loop_
_entity_poly.entity_id
_entity_poly.type
_entity_poly.pdbx_seq_one_letter_code
_entity_poly.pdbx_strand_id
1 'polypeptide(L)'
;MGTGRLREFDEVQSELVVSKTADVQYILSQVWPYLSHRRDAASRALAELQSSKSIVVDPKRFDDNSFVDFRGEVCVIPPNSFVLGRTVEYFRVPRSVLTICVGKSSYARCGIIVNVTPFEPEWEGYVTLEISNTTPLPARIYAGEGIAQVIFFEADEECEVSYADKKGKYQRQQSIVLPRL
;
A
#
# COMPACT_ATOMS: atom_id res chain seq x y z
N MET A 1 -1.02 3.60 20.40
CA MET A 1 -0.40 4.88 19.99
C MET A 1 -0.57 5.87 21.12
N GLY A 2 0.52 6.29 21.76
CA GLY A 2 0.45 7.33 22.80
C GLY A 2 0.16 8.70 22.18
N THR A 3 -0.64 9.53 22.85
CA THR A 3 -0.76 10.95 22.53
C THR A 3 0.50 11.65 23.04
N GLY A 4 1.45 11.92 22.15
CA GLY A 4 2.60 12.76 22.45
C GLY A 4 2.16 14.23 22.50
N ARG A 5 2.63 14.98 23.49
CA ARG A 5 2.60 16.45 23.44
C ARG A 5 4.00 16.91 23.04
N LEU A 6 4.09 17.76 22.03
CA LEU A 6 5.30 18.51 21.74
C LEU A 6 5.53 19.50 22.89
N ARG A 7 6.71 19.46 23.49
CA ARG A 7 7.15 20.46 24.47
C ARG A 7 8.23 21.29 23.79
N GLU A 8 7.96 22.57 23.58
CA GLU A 8 8.90 23.50 22.96
C GLU A 8 10.05 23.83 23.93
N PHE A 9 11.29 23.69 23.45
CA PHE A 9 12.51 24.13 24.13
C PHE A 9 13.37 24.88 23.10
N ASP A 10 13.23 26.21 23.06
CA ASP A 10 13.87 27.13 22.09
C ASP A 10 13.67 26.77 20.60
N GLU A 11 13.94 27.73 19.70
CA GLU A 11 13.61 27.68 18.26
C GLU A 11 14.22 26.50 17.46
N VAL A 12 15.04 25.65 18.10
CA VAL A 12 15.86 24.63 17.44
C VAL A 12 15.61 23.21 17.95
N GLN A 13 14.89 22.99 19.07
CA GLN A 13 14.65 21.64 19.59
C GLN A 13 13.20 21.41 20.06
N SER A 14 12.62 20.30 19.58
CA SER A 14 11.33 19.79 20.05
C SER A 14 11.50 18.36 20.55
N GLU A 15 11.08 18.09 21.79
CA GLU A 15 11.09 16.76 22.38
C GLU A 15 9.68 16.15 22.34
N LEU A 16 9.56 14.91 21.84
CA LEU A 16 8.31 14.16 21.86
C LEU A 16 8.13 13.51 23.25
N VAL A 17 7.31 14.11 24.10
CA VAL A 17 7.00 13.54 25.41
C VAL A 17 5.83 12.56 25.29
N VAL A 18 6.13 11.25 25.31
CA VAL A 18 5.12 10.18 25.27
C VAL A 18 4.49 10.01 26.66
N SER A 19 3.22 10.38 26.81
CA SER A 19 2.62 10.58 28.14
C SER A 19 1.72 9.43 28.66
N LYS A 20 1.47 8.35 27.91
CA LYS A 20 0.73 7.15 28.39
C LYS A 20 1.14 5.88 27.64
N THR A 21 1.05 4.73 28.31
CA THR A 21 1.15 3.39 27.70
C THR A 21 0.13 3.25 26.57
N ALA A 22 0.53 2.63 25.46
CA ALA A 22 -0.36 2.43 24.32
C ALA A 22 -1.47 1.44 24.67
N ASP A 23 -2.73 1.85 24.53
CA ASP A 23 -3.84 0.90 24.40
C ASP A 23 -3.63 0.10 23.11
N VAL A 24 -3.20 -1.15 23.24
CA VAL A 24 -3.02 -2.08 22.12
C VAL A 24 -4.18 -3.06 22.13
N GLN A 25 -4.99 -3.06 21.08
CA GLN A 25 -6.03 -4.05 20.86
C GLN A 25 -5.47 -5.13 19.93
N TYR A 26 -5.44 -6.38 20.41
CA TYR A 26 -5.11 -7.55 19.61
C TYR A 26 -6.39 -8.30 19.24
N ILE A 27 -6.56 -8.67 17.97
CA ILE A 27 -7.66 -9.54 17.54
C ILE A 27 -7.28 -11.00 17.86
N LEU A 28 -7.27 -11.38 19.15
CA LEU A 28 -7.00 -12.75 19.58
C LEU A 28 -8.16 -13.72 19.27
N SER A 29 -9.40 -13.21 19.21
CA SER A 29 -10.61 -14.02 19.04
C SER A 29 -10.77 -14.67 17.67
N GLN A 30 -10.09 -14.17 16.62
CA GLN A 30 -10.30 -14.65 15.25
C GLN A 30 -9.20 -15.61 14.74
N VAL A 31 -8.05 -15.69 15.41
CA VAL A 31 -6.95 -16.61 15.05
C VAL A 31 -6.99 -17.90 15.86
N TRP A 32 -7.64 -17.90 17.03
CA TRP A 32 -7.71 -19.04 17.94
C TRP A 32 -8.24 -20.32 17.28
N PRO A 33 -9.32 -20.31 16.47
CA PRO A 33 -9.81 -21.52 15.80
C PRO A 33 -8.85 -22.05 14.72
N TYR A 34 -8.08 -21.17 14.07
CA TYR A 34 -7.12 -21.54 13.03
C TYR A 34 -5.82 -22.13 13.61
N LEU A 35 -5.38 -21.61 14.76
CA LEU A 35 -4.22 -22.11 15.49
C LEU A 35 -4.47 -23.47 16.17
N SER A 36 -5.73 -23.76 16.55
CA SER A 36 -6.07 -25.00 17.24
C SER A 36 -6.54 -26.14 16.33
N HIS A 37 -7.13 -25.87 15.16
CA HIS A 37 -7.84 -26.93 14.40
C HIS A 37 -7.29 -27.32 13.02
N ARG A 38 -6.48 -26.51 12.32
CA ARG A 38 -6.06 -26.84 10.92
C ARG A 38 -4.59 -26.55 10.58
N ARG A 39 -3.66 -27.04 11.41
CA ARG A 39 -2.24 -27.11 11.03
C ARG A 39 -2.06 -27.80 9.67
N ASP A 40 -2.74 -28.93 9.45
CA ASP A 40 -2.50 -29.77 8.27
C ASP A 40 -3.04 -29.20 6.96
N ALA A 41 -4.09 -28.37 6.98
CA ALA A 41 -4.67 -27.79 5.76
C ALA A 41 -3.89 -26.54 5.31
N ALA A 42 -3.49 -25.69 6.26
CA ALA A 42 -2.60 -24.57 5.97
C ALA A 42 -1.23 -25.08 5.50
N SER A 43 -0.67 -26.11 6.15
CA SER A 43 0.58 -26.74 5.72
C SER A 43 0.48 -27.41 4.34
N ARG A 44 -0.66 -28.04 4.00
CA ARG A 44 -0.89 -28.59 2.65
C ARG A 44 -1.01 -27.52 1.57
N ALA A 45 -1.76 -26.45 1.82
CA ALA A 45 -1.86 -25.33 0.90
C ALA A 45 -0.50 -24.64 0.69
N LEU A 46 0.30 -24.51 1.75
CA LEU A 46 1.67 -23.99 1.67
C LEU A 46 2.57 -24.93 0.84
N ALA A 47 2.45 -26.24 1.01
CA ALA A 47 3.22 -27.25 0.26
C ALA A 47 2.82 -27.33 -1.22
N GLU A 48 1.54 -27.13 -1.56
CA GLU A 48 1.06 -27.03 -2.95
C GLU A 48 1.54 -25.74 -3.64
N LEU A 49 1.56 -24.62 -2.93
CA LEU A 49 2.16 -23.38 -3.41
C LEU A 49 3.67 -23.57 -3.67
N GLN A 50 4.37 -24.29 -2.81
CA GLN A 50 5.80 -24.59 -2.94
C GLN A 50 6.16 -25.55 -4.09
N SER A 51 5.22 -26.39 -4.53
CA SER A 51 5.50 -27.44 -5.53
C SER A 51 5.32 -26.99 -6.98
N SER A 52 4.72 -25.82 -7.22
CA SER A 52 4.46 -25.31 -8.57
C SER A 52 5.14 -23.96 -8.82
N LYS A 53 6.29 -24.01 -9.50
CA LYS A 53 7.11 -22.87 -9.97
C LYS A 53 7.87 -22.12 -8.87
N SER A 54 9.02 -21.55 -9.27
CA SER A 54 9.89 -20.74 -8.40
C SER A 54 9.12 -19.53 -7.87
N ILE A 55 8.69 -19.56 -6.61
CA ILE A 55 7.88 -18.55 -5.91
C ILE A 55 8.73 -17.35 -5.46
N VAL A 56 9.70 -16.92 -6.25
CA VAL A 56 10.56 -15.79 -5.90
C VAL A 56 10.03 -14.56 -6.62
N VAL A 57 9.56 -13.57 -5.85
CA VAL A 57 9.24 -12.25 -6.38
C VAL A 57 10.56 -11.52 -6.63
N ASP A 58 11.07 -11.58 -7.86
CA ASP A 58 12.26 -10.85 -8.30
C ASP A 58 11.84 -9.64 -9.15
N PRO A 59 12.02 -8.40 -8.68
CA PRO A 59 11.65 -7.22 -9.47
C PRO A 59 12.51 -7.04 -10.74
N LYS A 60 13.67 -7.72 -10.85
CA LYS A 60 14.49 -7.74 -12.08
C LYS A 60 14.04 -8.82 -13.07
N ARG A 61 13.28 -9.82 -12.60
CA ARG A 61 12.79 -10.97 -13.38
C ARG A 61 11.38 -11.32 -12.94
N PHE A 62 10.49 -10.36 -13.08
CA PHE A 62 9.12 -10.48 -12.59
C PHE A 62 8.34 -11.49 -13.44
N ASP A 63 7.73 -12.50 -12.82
CA ASP A 63 6.86 -13.48 -13.48
C ASP A 63 5.43 -12.92 -13.52
N ASP A 64 4.94 -12.57 -14.70
CA ASP A 64 3.58 -12.05 -14.89
C ASP A 64 2.50 -13.10 -14.56
N ASN A 65 2.84 -14.40 -14.62
CA ASN A 65 1.95 -15.49 -14.21
C ASN A 65 1.71 -15.56 -12.71
N SER A 66 2.43 -14.75 -11.91
CA SER A 66 2.18 -14.63 -10.46
C SER A 66 0.94 -13.80 -10.12
N PHE A 67 0.32 -13.14 -11.11
CA PHE A 67 -0.90 -12.36 -10.95
C PHE A 67 -2.09 -12.98 -11.70
N VAL A 68 -3.27 -12.84 -11.10
CA VAL A 68 -4.54 -13.19 -11.73
C VAL A 68 -5.36 -11.91 -11.85
N ASP A 69 -5.80 -11.59 -13.06
CA ASP A 69 -6.67 -10.45 -13.31
C ASP A 69 -8.02 -10.65 -12.63
N PHE A 70 -8.49 -9.59 -11.96
CA PHE A 70 -9.78 -9.58 -11.28
C PHE A 70 -10.57 -8.31 -11.59
N ARG A 71 -11.87 -8.46 -11.85
CA ARG A 71 -12.83 -7.35 -11.99
C ARG A 71 -14.09 -7.70 -11.22
N GLY A 72 -14.48 -6.83 -10.30
CA GLY A 72 -15.69 -6.99 -9.49
C GLY A 72 -15.83 -5.85 -8.49
N GLU A 73 -17.01 -5.75 -7.89
CA GLU A 73 -17.32 -4.73 -6.87
C GLU A 73 -16.60 -5.00 -5.54
N VAL A 74 -16.27 -6.27 -5.26
CA VAL A 74 -15.58 -6.69 -4.04
C VAL A 74 -14.45 -7.65 -4.39
N CYS A 75 -13.22 -7.29 -4.05
CA CYS A 75 -12.05 -8.15 -4.13
C CYS A 75 -11.76 -8.76 -2.75
N VAL A 76 -11.54 -10.07 -2.67
CA VAL A 76 -11.09 -10.74 -1.45
C VAL A 76 -9.59 -11.02 -1.56
N ILE A 77 -8.79 -10.31 -0.76
CA ILE A 77 -7.34 -10.53 -0.69
C ILE A 77 -7.07 -11.67 0.30
N PRO A 78 -6.36 -12.74 -0.12
CA PRO A 78 -5.97 -13.81 0.79
C PRO A 78 -5.11 -13.31 1.97
N PRO A 79 -5.02 -14.08 3.08
CA PRO A 79 -4.09 -13.80 4.17
C PRO A 79 -2.65 -13.62 3.69
N ASN A 80 -1.92 -12.65 4.25
CA ASN A 80 -0.50 -12.39 3.97
C ASN A 80 -0.18 -12.26 2.47
N SER A 81 -1.09 -11.65 1.71
CA SER A 81 -0.99 -11.44 0.28
C SER A 81 -1.32 -9.99 -0.08
N PHE A 82 -1.13 -9.63 -1.34
CA PHE A 82 -1.42 -8.29 -1.83
C PHE A 82 -2.02 -8.33 -3.23
N VAL A 83 -2.64 -7.23 -3.62
CA VAL A 83 -3.11 -7.00 -4.98
C VAL A 83 -2.61 -5.67 -5.49
N LEU A 84 -2.48 -5.57 -6.80
CA LEU A 84 -2.33 -4.28 -7.47
C LEU A 84 -3.72 -3.81 -7.91
N GLY A 85 -4.11 -2.63 -7.46
CA GLY A 85 -5.30 -1.92 -7.90
C GLY A 85 -4.95 -0.74 -8.79
N ARG A 86 -5.95 -0.20 -9.47
CA ARG A 86 -5.86 1.06 -10.21
C ARG A 86 -6.88 2.03 -9.65
N THR A 87 -6.52 3.29 -9.45
CA THR A 87 -7.49 4.34 -9.12
C THR A 87 -8.54 4.51 -10.21
N VAL A 88 -9.69 5.07 -9.83
CA VAL A 88 -10.69 5.56 -10.80
C VAL A 88 -10.24 6.90 -11.36
N GLU A 89 -9.55 7.68 -10.54
CA GLU A 89 -9.02 9.00 -10.84
C GLU A 89 -7.76 8.93 -11.68
N TYR A 90 -7.68 9.81 -12.69
CA TYR A 90 -6.47 10.09 -13.45
C TYR A 90 -5.88 11.41 -12.96
N PHE A 91 -4.58 11.42 -12.67
CA PHE A 91 -3.90 12.60 -12.15
C PHE A 91 -2.99 13.22 -13.23
N ARG A 92 -2.86 14.55 -13.18
CA ARG A 92 -1.82 15.33 -13.86
C ARG A 92 -1.20 16.27 -12.85
N VAL A 93 0.01 15.95 -12.39
CA VAL A 93 0.68 16.70 -11.32
C VAL A 93 1.39 17.91 -11.92
N PRO A 94 1.18 19.14 -11.42
CA PRO A 94 1.95 20.32 -11.86
C PRO A 94 3.45 20.18 -11.58
N ARG A 95 4.28 20.93 -12.31
CA ARG A 95 5.75 20.94 -12.11
C ARG A 95 6.19 21.48 -10.75
N SER A 96 5.37 22.34 -10.14
CA SER A 96 5.62 22.90 -8.81
C SER A 96 5.04 22.05 -7.67
N VAL A 97 4.51 20.84 -7.94
CA VAL A 97 3.79 20.05 -6.94
C VAL A 97 4.39 18.66 -6.79
N LEU A 98 4.61 18.25 -5.55
CA LEU A 98 4.89 16.87 -5.15
C LEU A 98 3.68 16.36 -4.37
N THR A 99 3.38 15.06 -4.48
CA THR A 99 2.34 14.46 -3.66
C THR A 99 2.84 13.33 -2.78
N ILE A 100 2.17 13.09 -1.67
CA ILE A 100 2.30 11.87 -0.88
C ILE A 100 0.92 11.24 -0.78
N CYS A 101 0.84 9.95 -1.10
CA CYS A 101 -0.38 9.17 -0.94
C CYS A 101 -0.29 8.34 0.35
N VAL A 102 -1.33 8.41 1.18
CA VAL A 102 -1.42 7.63 2.41
C VAL A 102 -2.74 6.86 2.48
N GLY A 103 -2.71 5.66 3.05
CA GLY A 103 -3.92 4.87 3.28
C GLY A 103 -4.87 5.54 4.28
N LYS A 104 -6.17 5.23 4.19
CA LYS A 104 -7.15 5.72 5.17
C LYS A 104 -7.16 4.87 6.44
N SER A 105 -7.46 5.52 7.56
CA SER A 105 -7.50 4.89 8.88
C SER A 105 -8.50 3.74 8.97
N SER A 106 -9.61 3.79 8.24
CA SER A 106 -10.62 2.73 8.22
C SER A 106 -10.04 1.38 7.77
N TYR A 107 -9.31 1.37 6.65
CA TYR A 107 -8.67 0.16 6.12
C TYR A 107 -7.41 -0.22 6.91
N ALA A 108 -6.63 0.78 7.35
CA ALA A 108 -5.46 0.55 8.19
C ALA A 108 -5.80 -0.18 9.50
N ARG A 109 -6.95 0.15 10.12
CA ARG A 109 -7.43 -0.53 11.35
C ARG A 109 -7.89 -1.97 11.12
N CYS A 110 -8.10 -2.37 9.87
CA CYS A 110 -8.36 -3.76 9.48
C CYS A 110 -7.08 -4.54 9.13
N GLY A 111 -5.89 -3.96 9.34
CA GLY A 111 -4.62 -4.57 8.93
C GLY A 111 -4.38 -4.51 7.41
N ILE A 112 -5.04 -3.59 6.71
CA ILE A 112 -4.86 -3.36 5.28
C ILE A 112 -3.95 -2.16 5.07
N ILE A 113 -2.88 -2.38 4.32
CA ILE A 113 -1.91 -1.35 3.97
C ILE A 113 -2.13 -0.97 2.51
N VAL A 114 -2.25 0.32 2.25
CA VAL A 114 -2.21 0.86 0.88
C VAL A 114 -0.87 1.55 0.71
N ASN A 115 0.01 0.95 -0.06
CA ASN A 115 1.32 1.48 -0.39
C ASN A 115 1.30 2.10 -1.80
N VAL A 116 1.75 3.34 -1.88
CA VAL A 116 1.74 4.15 -3.10
C VAL A 116 2.95 5.07 -3.02
N THR A 117 3.77 5.09 -4.08
CA THR A 117 4.91 6.00 -4.16
C THR A 117 4.45 7.43 -4.44
N PRO A 118 5.19 8.46 -3.99
CA PRO A 118 4.92 9.86 -4.33
C PRO A 118 4.63 10.08 -5.81
N PHE A 119 3.69 10.98 -6.13
CA PHE A 119 3.55 11.44 -7.52
C PHE A 119 4.51 12.58 -7.71
N GLU A 120 5.57 12.32 -8.46
CA GLU A 120 6.60 13.31 -8.77
C GLU A 120 6.01 14.44 -9.65
N PRO A 121 6.64 15.63 -9.64
CA PRO A 121 6.27 16.72 -10.52
C PRO A 121 6.16 16.27 -11.99
N GLU A 122 5.09 16.72 -12.66
CA GLU A 122 4.74 16.36 -14.04
C GLU A 122 4.47 14.86 -14.30
N TRP A 123 4.32 14.05 -13.26
CA TRP A 123 3.75 12.72 -13.42
C TRP A 123 2.27 12.81 -13.81
N GLU A 124 1.85 12.00 -14.78
CA GLU A 124 0.44 11.79 -15.09
C GLU A 124 0.10 10.32 -15.29
N GLY A 125 -1.11 9.92 -14.90
CA GLY A 125 -1.55 8.54 -15.01
C GLY A 125 -2.71 8.20 -14.07
N TYR A 126 -3.28 7.01 -14.26
CA TYR A 126 -3.97 6.34 -13.16
C TYR A 126 -2.94 5.83 -12.16
N VAL A 127 -3.24 5.87 -10.88
CA VAL A 127 -2.30 5.44 -9.84
C VAL A 127 -2.42 3.94 -9.65
N THR A 128 -1.29 3.25 -9.62
CA THR A 128 -1.22 1.85 -9.18
C THR A 128 -1.19 1.82 -7.65
N LEU A 129 -2.17 1.16 -7.04
CA LEU A 129 -2.27 0.96 -5.60
C LEU A 129 -1.75 -0.43 -5.24
N GLU A 130 -0.75 -0.53 -4.38
CA GLU A 130 -0.40 -1.81 -3.76
C GLU A 130 -1.24 -1.96 -2.48
N ILE A 131 -2.19 -2.90 -2.49
CA ILE A 131 -3.09 -3.14 -1.35
C ILE A 131 -2.68 -4.46 -0.70
N SER A 132 -2.07 -4.37 0.47
CA SER A 132 -1.48 -5.50 1.20
C SER A 132 -2.34 -5.89 2.39
N ASN A 133 -2.69 -7.17 2.48
CA ASN A 133 -3.36 -7.77 3.63
C ASN A 133 -2.30 -8.44 4.52
N THR A 134 -1.97 -7.80 5.64
CA THR A 134 -0.97 -8.32 6.60
C THR A 134 -1.59 -9.20 7.69
N THR A 135 -2.89 -9.47 7.59
CA THR A 135 -3.62 -10.27 8.57
C THR A 135 -3.62 -11.76 8.20
N PRO A 136 -3.83 -12.66 9.17
CA PRO A 136 -4.01 -14.10 8.89
C PRO A 136 -5.41 -14.43 8.35
N LEU A 137 -6.25 -13.44 8.02
CA LEU A 137 -7.63 -13.63 7.58
C LEU A 137 -7.84 -13.03 6.18
N PRO A 138 -8.77 -13.58 5.36
CA PRO A 138 -9.12 -12.94 4.10
C PRO A 138 -9.74 -11.56 4.34
N ALA A 139 -9.35 -10.57 3.54
CA ALA A 139 -9.83 -9.20 3.64
C ALA A 139 -10.62 -8.77 2.41
N ARG A 140 -11.74 -8.07 2.62
CA ARG A 140 -12.57 -7.52 1.53
C ARG A 140 -12.15 -6.08 1.23
N ILE A 141 -11.93 -5.80 -0.04
CA ILE A 141 -11.72 -4.47 -0.59
C ILE A 141 -12.87 -4.15 -1.54
N TYR A 142 -13.47 -2.99 -1.38
CA TYR A 142 -14.63 -2.57 -2.17
C TYR A 142 -14.19 -1.56 -3.24
N ALA A 143 -14.57 -1.83 -4.48
CA ALA A 143 -14.29 -0.94 -5.60
C ALA A 143 -15.12 0.34 -5.48
N GLY A 144 -14.54 1.48 -5.87
CA GLY A 144 -15.22 2.78 -5.85
C GLY A 144 -15.30 3.44 -4.47
N GLU A 145 -14.85 2.77 -3.40
CA GLU A 145 -14.68 3.40 -2.10
C GLU A 145 -13.33 4.12 -2.00
N GLY A 146 -13.30 5.25 -1.30
CA GLY A 146 -12.05 5.93 -1.07
C GLY A 146 -11.17 5.15 -0.08
N ILE A 147 -10.12 4.50 -0.58
CA ILE A 147 -9.19 3.65 0.18
C ILE A 147 -7.90 4.38 0.62
N ALA A 148 -7.53 5.43 -0.09
CA ALA A 148 -6.37 6.27 0.18
C ALA A 148 -6.73 7.76 0.08
N GLN A 149 -5.79 8.62 0.47
CA GLN A 149 -5.86 10.06 0.33
C GLN A 149 -4.52 10.60 -0.15
N VAL A 150 -4.54 11.67 -0.95
CA VAL A 150 -3.36 12.29 -1.54
C VAL A 150 -3.19 13.68 -0.91
N ILE A 151 -1.99 13.94 -0.40
CA ILE A 151 -1.58 15.23 0.15
C ILE A 151 -0.69 15.90 -0.89
N PHE A 152 -0.98 17.16 -1.19
CA PHE A 152 -0.27 17.95 -2.19
C PHE A 152 0.65 18.94 -1.47
N PHE A 153 1.89 19.02 -1.92
CA PHE A 153 2.91 19.93 -1.43
C PHE A 153 3.32 20.82 -2.60
N GLU A 154 3.08 22.12 -2.46
CA GLU A 154 3.57 23.12 -3.40
C GLU A 154 5.00 23.49 -3.04
N ALA A 155 5.87 23.54 -4.05
CA ALA A 155 7.26 23.95 -3.91
C ALA A 155 7.38 25.47 -4.09
N ASP A 156 8.34 26.07 -3.38
CA ASP A 156 8.66 27.50 -3.54
C ASP A 156 9.26 27.82 -4.92
N GLU A 157 9.91 26.82 -5.54
CA GLU A 157 10.52 26.90 -6.86
C GLU A 157 10.22 25.65 -7.69
N GLU A 158 10.25 25.77 -9.02
CA GLU A 158 10.07 24.62 -9.90
C GLU A 158 11.22 23.62 -9.79
N CYS A 159 10.92 22.33 -9.90
CA CYS A 159 11.97 21.32 -9.91
C CYS A 159 12.86 21.47 -11.17
N GLU A 160 14.18 21.30 -11.01
CA GLU A 160 15.11 21.32 -12.13
C GLU A 160 14.85 20.17 -13.13
N VAL A 161 14.53 18.98 -12.62
CA VAL A 161 14.28 17.78 -13.43
C VAL A 161 13.01 17.07 -12.93
N SER A 162 11.96 17.09 -13.76
CA SER A 162 10.67 16.48 -13.45
C SER A 162 10.60 14.99 -13.82
N TYR A 163 9.48 14.33 -13.51
CA TYR A 163 9.23 12.96 -13.95
C TYR A 163 9.14 12.85 -15.48
N ALA A 164 8.58 13.87 -16.13
CA ALA A 164 8.48 13.94 -17.58
C ALA A 164 9.86 14.10 -18.23
N ASP A 165 10.73 14.93 -17.68
CA ASP A 165 12.11 15.13 -18.15
C ASP A 165 12.92 13.82 -18.10
N LYS A 166 12.73 13.03 -17.03
CA LYS A 166 13.34 11.70 -16.85
C LYS A 166 12.81 10.65 -17.84
N LYS A 167 11.77 10.96 -18.61
CA LYS A 167 11.02 9.98 -19.42
C LYS A 167 10.61 8.78 -18.57
N GLY A 168 10.04 9.06 -17.40
CA GLY A 168 9.76 8.05 -16.39
C GLY A 168 8.88 6.91 -16.90
N LYS A 169 9.16 5.70 -16.41
CA LYS A 169 8.65 4.43 -16.94
C LYS A 169 7.14 4.27 -16.86
N TYR A 170 6.50 4.97 -15.93
CA TYR A 170 5.07 4.88 -15.63
C TYR A 170 4.31 6.15 -16.05
N GLN A 171 4.90 6.96 -16.93
CA GLN A 171 4.26 8.17 -17.45
C GLN A 171 3.06 7.81 -18.34
N ARG A 172 1.93 8.50 -18.16
CA ARG A 172 0.65 8.29 -18.87
C ARG A 172 0.08 6.87 -18.75
N GLN A 173 0.37 6.16 -17.67
CA GLN A 173 -0.10 4.78 -17.52
C GLN A 173 -1.64 4.69 -17.50
N GLN A 174 -2.19 3.76 -18.29
CA GLN A 174 -3.64 3.59 -18.49
C GLN A 174 -4.23 2.43 -17.67
N SER A 175 -3.39 1.45 -17.32
CA SER A 175 -3.74 0.24 -16.62
C SER A 175 -2.75 -0.02 -15.48
N ILE A 176 -2.96 -1.12 -14.75
CA ILE A 176 -1.94 -1.65 -13.85
C ILE A 176 -0.72 -2.01 -14.71
N VAL A 177 0.45 -1.47 -14.36
CA VAL A 177 1.73 -1.77 -15.00
C VAL A 177 2.60 -2.50 -13.98
N LEU A 178 3.06 -3.69 -14.34
CA LEU A 178 3.97 -4.49 -13.51
C LEU A 178 5.36 -3.82 -13.42
N PRO A 179 6.18 -4.17 -12.41
CA PRO A 179 7.47 -3.52 -12.19
C PRO A 179 8.39 -3.54 -13.42
N ARG A 180 9.02 -2.39 -13.70
CA ARG A 180 10.06 -2.21 -14.71
C ARG A 180 11.29 -1.60 -14.05
N LEU A 181 12.36 -2.38 -13.85
CA LEU A 181 13.65 -1.90 -13.36
C LEU A 181 14.57 -1.43 -14.49
#